data_AF-A0A1Y2K189-F1
#
_entry.id   AF-A0A1Y2K189-F1
#
_cell.length_a   1.000
_cell.length_b   1.000
_cell.length_c   1.000
_cell.angle_alpha   90.00
_cell.angle_beta   90.00
_cell.angle_gamma   90.00
#
_symmetry.space_group_name_H-M   'P 1'
#
loop_
_entity.id
_entity.type
_entity.pdbx_description
1 polymer ?
#
loop_
_entity_poly.entity_id
_entity_poly.type
_entity_poly.pdbx_seq_one_letter_code
_entity_poly.pdbx_strand_id
1 'polypeptide(L)'
;MSAPYLNHFHLTASPFSLTPDTDFCFLDSGFHEALSMLAVAINNGEGFVMVTGEPGAGKTLLCRALLNRLDAFHASLYLPNPMVSPEELYKSVAEELGVEAPQEGIPSLLGRINRRLIQLRAEGRQVLLFMDEAQTLPDESLEALRLLTNLETEKEKTLQVLLFGQPELAQKVAQFDKRQLAQRIMFAHALRPIARAEVGAYVAHRVRIAGRNGADLFTPGAISRIAAISEGNPRVINVLCHKAMMVAYGRGAARVDVRCVARAEADSRHLPQVRHWRSQQRKRWFATLLTLMGCGSAAALWYLKGVAG
;
A
#
# COMPACT_ATOMS: atom_id res chain seq x y z
N MET A 1 -16.76 22.60 -1.57
CA MET A 1 -16.93 23.44 -2.79
C MET A 1 -16.75 22.55 -4.00
N SER A 2 -17.79 22.39 -4.83
CA SER A 2 -17.72 21.64 -6.09
C SER A 2 -16.80 22.35 -7.07
N ALA A 3 -15.94 21.61 -7.78
CA ALA A 3 -15.06 22.21 -8.79
C ALA A 3 -15.91 22.87 -9.89
N PRO A 4 -15.58 24.10 -10.35
CA PRO A 4 -16.43 24.86 -11.27
C PRO A 4 -16.60 24.19 -12.65
N TYR A 5 -15.69 23.28 -13.01
CA TYR A 5 -15.72 22.57 -14.28
C TYR A 5 -16.72 21.39 -14.35
N LEU A 6 -17.34 20.98 -13.22
CA LEU A 6 -18.15 19.76 -13.19
C LEU A 6 -19.35 19.84 -14.13
N ASN A 7 -20.11 20.93 -14.07
CA ASN A 7 -21.27 21.15 -14.94
C ASN A 7 -20.84 21.26 -16.42
N HIS A 8 -19.73 21.95 -16.69
CA HIS A 8 -19.18 22.13 -18.03
C HIS A 8 -18.80 20.79 -18.69
N PHE A 9 -18.31 19.83 -17.92
CA PHE A 9 -17.94 18.51 -18.43
C PHE A 9 -18.99 17.41 -18.20
N HIS A 10 -20.16 17.78 -17.65
CA HIS A 10 -21.24 16.86 -17.29
C HIS A 10 -20.81 15.76 -16.32
N LEU A 11 -20.15 16.16 -15.22
CA LEU A 11 -19.66 15.26 -14.18
C LEU A 11 -20.46 15.45 -12.89
N THR A 12 -20.74 14.35 -12.20
CA THR A 12 -21.48 14.32 -10.92
C THR A 12 -20.55 14.39 -9.70
N ALA A 13 -19.28 14.05 -9.87
CA ALA A 13 -18.25 14.09 -8.84
C ALA A 13 -16.91 14.56 -9.41
N SER A 14 -15.95 14.92 -8.55
CA SER A 14 -14.61 15.30 -9.01
C SER A 14 -13.76 14.06 -9.36
N PRO A 15 -13.45 13.81 -10.65
CA PRO A 15 -12.73 12.61 -11.06
C PRO A 15 -11.28 12.55 -10.57
N PHE A 16 -10.68 13.68 -10.19
CA PHE A 16 -9.26 13.76 -9.87
C PHE A 16 -8.99 14.35 -8.48
N SER A 17 -9.88 14.08 -7.51
CA SER A 17 -9.58 14.38 -6.10
C SER A 17 -8.32 13.65 -5.64
N LEU A 18 -7.57 14.30 -4.75
CA LEU A 18 -6.36 13.76 -4.11
C LEU A 18 -6.68 12.97 -2.82
N THR A 19 -7.90 13.10 -2.30
CA THR A 19 -8.37 12.29 -1.18
C THR A 19 -8.50 10.83 -1.64
N PRO A 20 -7.92 9.86 -0.91
CA PRO A 20 -8.05 8.46 -1.26
C PRO A 20 -9.52 8.03 -1.17
N ASP A 21 -10.08 7.66 -2.31
CA ASP A 21 -11.46 7.22 -2.47
C ASP A 21 -11.44 5.87 -3.19
N THR A 22 -11.95 4.85 -2.50
CA THR A 22 -11.95 3.46 -2.99
C THR A 22 -12.89 3.27 -4.17
N ASP A 23 -13.89 4.12 -4.36
CA ASP A 23 -14.80 4.04 -5.51
C ASP A 23 -14.07 4.35 -6.82
N PHE A 24 -13.05 5.21 -6.75
CA PHE A 24 -12.17 5.58 -7.87
C PHE A 24 -10.94 4.66 -8.01
N CYS A 25 -10.92 3.52 -7.33
CA CYS A 25 -9.79 2.60 -7.35
C CYS A 25 -9.65 1.91 -8.72
N PHE A 26 -8.60 2.29 -9.45
CA PHE A 26 -8.20 1.62 -10.68
C PHE A 26 -7.24 0.47 -10.37
N LEU A 27 -7.60 -0.74 -10.80
CA LEU A 27 -6.76 -1.93 -10.65
C LEU A 27 -5.80 -2.02 -11.84
N ASP A 28 -4.71 -1.25 -11.80
CA ASP A 28 -3.60 -1.46 -12.75
C ASP A 28 -2.89 -2.78 -12.48
N SER A 29 -2.04 -3.19 -13.43
CA SER A 29 -1.25 -4.43 -13.33
C SER A 29 -0.46 -4.55 -12.01
N GLY A 30 0.21 -3.48 -11.57
CA GLY A 30 0.97 -3.47 -10.32
C GLY A 30 0.10 -3.55 -9.08
N PHE A 31 -1.04 -2.86 -9.08
CA PHE A 31 -2.01 -2.92 -7.99
C PHE A 31 -2.63 -4.33 -7.85
N HIS A 32 -2.94 -4.98 -8.97
CA HIS A 32 -3.47 -6.34 -8.99
C HIS A 32 -2.45 -7.37 -8.47
N GLU A 33 -1.18 -7.26 -8.89
CA GLU A 33 -0.08 -8.08 -8.36
C GLU A 33 0.07 -7.91 -6.84
N ALA A 34 0.02 -6.67 -6.34
CA ALA A 34 0.13 -6.38 -4.92
C ALA A 34 -1.04 -7.00 -4.12
N LEU A 35 -2.29 -6.82 -4.59
CA LEU A 35 -3.46 -7.44 -3.96
C LEU A 35 -3.38 -8.96 -3.92
N SER A 36 -2.94 -9.58 -5.02
CA SER A 36 -2.83 -11.04 -5.12
C SER A 36 -1.79 -11.58 -4.14
N MET A 37 -0.64 -10.91 -4.03
CA MET A 37 0.39 -11.23 -3.04
C MET A 37 -0.15 -11.09 -1.61
N LEU A 38 -0.84 -9.98 -1.30
CA LEU A 38 -1.41 -9.72 0.02
C LEU A 38 -2.43 -10.79 0.41
N ALA A 39 -3.31 -11.20 -0.52
CA ALA A 39 -4.30 -12.24 -0.28
C ALA A 39 -3.64 -13.59 0.06
N VAL A 40 -2.59 -13.98 -0.69
CA VAL A 40 -1.83 -15.21 -0.39
C VAL A 40 -1.14 -15.11 0.97
N ALA A 41 -0.50 -13.98 1.28
CA ALA A 41 0.21 -13.80 2.53
C ALA A 41 -0.74 -13.80 3.75
N ILE A 42 -1.94 -13.22 3.60
CA ILE A 42 -2.99 -13.26 4.63
C ILE A 42 -3.46 -14.69 4.85
N ASN A 43 -3.82 -15.41 3.78
CA ASN A 43 -4.32 -16.79 3.90
C ASN A 43 -3.29 -17.75 4.50
N ASN A 44 -2.00 -17.52 4.26
CA ASN A 44 -0.92 -18.33 4.84
C ASN A 44 -0.60 -17.97 6.31
N GLY A 45 -1.21 -16.92 6.87
CA GLY A 45 -0.98 -16.50 8.25
C GLY A 45 0.45 -15.98 8.50
N GLU A 46 1.05 -15.33 7.50
CA GLU A 46 2.44 -14.88 7.59
C GLU A 46 2.64 -13.75 8.60
N GLY A 47 3.79 -13.73 9.28
CA GLY A 47 3.98 -12.82 10.42
C GLY A 47 4.06 -11.35 10.00
N PHE A 48 4.91 -11.04 9.03
CA PHE A 48 5.04 -9.70 8.46
C PHE A 48 4.93 -9.73 6.94
N VAL A 49 4.17 -8.77 6.42
CA VAL A 49 4.02 -8.49 4.99
C VAL A 49 4.32 -7.02 4.76
N MET A 50 5.10 -6.70 3.74
CA MET A 50 5.52 -5.33 3.47
C MET A 50 5.18 -4.90 2.04
N VAL A 51 4.53 -3.75 1.92
CA VAL A 51 4.29 -3.08 0.63
C VAL A 51 4.96 -1.71 0.67
N THR A 52 5.90 -1.50 -0.26
CA THR A 52 6.63 -0.24 -0.40
C THR A 52 6.26 0.44 -1.70
N GLY A 53 6.48 1.75 -1.81
CA GLY A 53 6.24 2.47 -3.06
C GLY A 53 6.40 3.98 -2.88
N GLU A 54 6.63 4.69 -3.98
CA GLU A 54 6.82 6.14 -3.96
C GLU A 54 5.62 6.89 -3.37
N PRO A 55 5.81 8.12 -2.86
CA PRO A 55 4.71 9.00 -2.49
C PRO A 55 3.70 9.15 -3.64
N GLY A 56 2.43 8.83 -3.37
CA GLY A 56 1.37 8.92 -4.38
C GLY A 56 1.20 7.68 -5.26
N ALA A 57 1.96 6.60 -5.05
CA ALA A 57 1.81 5.33 -5.78
C ALA A 57 0.51 4.55 -5.49
N GLY A 58 -0.31 5.00 -4.52
CA GLY A 58 -1.57 4.34 -4.19
C GLY A 58 -1.53 3.36 -3.01
N LYS A 59 -0.48 3.37 -2.18
CA LYS A 59 -0.34 2.49 -1.00
C LYS A 59 -1.51 2.59 -0.01
N THR A 60 -1.89 3.81 0.39
CA THR A 60 -3.06 4.05 1.25
C THR A 60 -4.36 3.56 0.60
N LEU A 61 -4.48 3.73 -0.72
CA LEU A 61 -5.64 3.24 -1.47
C LEU A 61 -5.69 1.71 -1.49
N LEU A 62 -4.53 1.04 -1.66
CA LEU A 62 -4.38 -0.41 -1.57
C LEU A 62 -4.74 -0.93 -0.18
N CYS A 63 -4.24 -0.29 0.87
CA CYS A 63 -4.56 -0.61 2.26
C CYS A 63 -6.07 -0.53 2.52
N ARG A 64 -6.71 0.59 2.15
CA ARG A 64 -8.16 0.78 2.29
C ARG A 64 -8.98 -0.19 1.44
N ALA A 65 -8.56 -0.45 0.20
CA ALA A 65 -9.22 -1.40 -0.69
C ALA A 65 -9.15 -2.84 -0.13
N LEU A 66 -8.06 -3.19 0.53
CA LEU A 66 -7.92 -4.48 1.20
C LEU A 66 -8.79 -4.55 2.47
N LEU A 67 -8.76 -3.53 3.33
CA LEU A 67 -9.63 -3.43 4.51
C LEU A 67 -11.11 -3.60 4.16
N ASN A 68 -11.58 -2.97 3.08
CA ASN A 68 -12.97 -3.07 2.61
C ASN A 68 -13.35 -4.45 2.06
N ARG A 69 -12.37 -5.33 1.79
CA ARG A 69 -12.58 -6.69 1.27
C ARG A 69 -12.45 -7.76 2.33
N LEU A 70 -12.03 -7.41 3.54
CA LEU A 70 -11.95 -8.35 4.65
C LEU A 70 -13.37 -8.76 5.09
N ASP A 71 -13.56 -10.04 5.33
CA ASP A 71 -14.80 -10.62 5.84
C ASP A 71 -14.81 -10.66 7.38
N ALA A 72 -15.87 -11.22 7.96
CA ALA A 72 -16.03 -11.34 9.41
C ALA A 72 -14.99 -12.25 10.09
N PHE A 73 -14.28 -13.09 9.31
CA PHE A 73 -13.20 -13.93 9.80
C PHE A 73 -11.98 -13.09 10.21
N HIS A 74 -11.83 -11.88 9.67
CA HIS A 74 -10.71 -11.02 10.00
C HIS A 74 -11.08 -10.00 11.09
N ALA A 75 -10.18 -9.81 12.05
CA ALA A 75 -10.18 -8.70 12.98
C ALA A 75 -9.10 -7.71 12.55
N SER A 76 -9.48 -6.63 11.86
CA SER A 76 -8.55 -5.63 11.37
C SER A 76 -8.31 -4.51 12.39
N LEU A 77 -7.05 -4.20 12.65
CA LEU A 77 -6.59 -3.03 13.39
C LEU A 77 -5.93 -2.08 12.38
N TYR A 78 -6.21 -0.78 12.42
CA TYR A 78 -5.64 0.17 11.46
C TYR A 78 -4.97 1.35 12.16
N LEU A 79 -3.64 1.45 12.01
CA LEU A 79 -2.84 2.55 12.53
C LEU A 79 -2.31 3.43 11.38
N PRO A 80 -2.99 4.55 11.06
CA PRO A 80 -2.50 5.50 10.07
C PRO A 80 -1.35 6.34 10.66
N ASN A 81 -0.21 6.41 9.96
CA ASN A 81 0.94 7.23 10.35
C ASN A 81 1.43 7.01 11.80
N PRO A 82 1.99 5.83 12.09
CA PRO A 82 2.43 5.42 13.42
C PRO A 82 3.76 6.08 13.85
N MET A 83 3.78 7.40 14.00
CA MET A 83 4.90 8.12 14.62
C MET A 83 4.75 8.09 16.15
N VAL A 84 4.87 6.89 16.71
CA VAL A 84 4.57 6.61 18.13
C VAL A 84 5.74 5.91 18.81
N SER A 85 5.92 6.18 20.10
CA SER A 85 6.85 5.43 20.97
C SER A 85 6.39 3.97 21.16
N PRO A 86 7.26 3.06 21.66
CA PRO A 86 6.88 1.68 21.97
C PRO A 86 5.63 1.55 22.87
N GLU A 87 5.53 2.40 23.89
CA GLU A 87 4.39 2.38 24.82
C GLU A 87 3.10 2.83 24.14
N GLU A 88 3.16 3.90 23.35
CA GLU A 88 2.03 4.41 22.57
C GLU A 88 1.60 3.43 21.50
N LEU A 89 2.53 2.69 20.88
CA LEU A 89 2.22 1.60 19.95
C LEU A 89 1.35 0.54 20.65
N TYR A 90 1.78 0.05 21.83
CA TYR A 90 1.01 -0.96 22.57
C TYR A 90 -0.36 -0.43 23.01
N LYS A 91 -0.44 0.83 23.44
CA LYS A 91 -1.71 1.48 23.79
C LYS A 91 -2.64 1.58 22.59
N SER A 92 -2.12 1.97 21.42
CA SER A 92 -2.89 2.08 20.17
C SER A 92 -3.42 0.72 19.72
N VAL A 93 -2.59 -0.34 19.80
CA VAL A 93 -3.03 -1.71 19.49
C VAL A 93 -4.09 -2.20 20.48
N ALA A 94 -3.93 -1.90 21.78
CA ALA A 94 -4.91 -2.26 22.78
C ALA A 94 -6.26 -1.56 22.54
N GLU A 95 -6.25 -0.27 22.20
CA GLU A 95 -7.45 0.50 21.87
C GLU A 95 -8.19 -0.11 20.68
N GLU A 96 -7.49 -0.39 19.57
CA GLU A 96 -8.08 -1.04 18.39
C GLU A 96 -8.63 -2.45 18.69
N LEU A 97 -8.04 -3.17 19.67
CA LEU A 97 -8.51 -4.49 20.11
C LEU A 97 -9.68 -4.43 21.10
N GLY A 98 -10.07 -3.23 21.55
CA GLY A 98 -11.07 -3.03 22.61
C GLY A 98 -10.57 -3.45 23.99
N VAL A 99 -9.26 -3.32 24.24
CA VAL A 99 -8.60 -3.68 25.50
C VAL A 99 -8.32 -2.43 26.32
N GLU A 100 -8.90 -2.34 27.51
CA GLU A 100 -8.65 -1.24 28.43
C GLU A 100 -7.21 -1.26 28.99
N ALA A 101 -6.58 -0.09 28.96
CA ALA A 101 -5.26 0.12 29.51
C ALA A 101 -5.26 -0.05 31.05
N PRO A 102 -4.48 -1.00 31.60
CA PRO A 102 -4.41 -1.21 33.04
C PRO A 102 -3.66 -0.08 33.75
N GLN A 103 -3.99 0.12 35.02
CA GLN A 103 -3.23 0.98 35.93
C GLN A 103 -1.84 0.38 36.27
N GLU A 104 -1.69 -0.94 36.17
CA GLU A 104 -0.46 -1.67 36.51
C GLU A 104 0.67 -1.56 35.46
N GLY A 105 0.51 -0.71 34.44
CA GLY A 105 1.54 -0.40 33.45
C GLY A 105 1.65 -1.36 32.26
N ILE A 106 2.72 -1.19 31.48
CA ILE A 106 2.92 -1.85 30.17
C ILE A 106 2.95 -3.39 30.22
N PRO A 107 3.57 -4.05 31.21
CA PRO A 107 3.54 -5.52 31.28
C PRO A 107 2.12 -6.09 31.41
N SER A 108 1.25 -5.46 32.21
CA SER A 108 -0.16 -5.85 32.34
C SER A 108 -0.92 -5.60 31.04
N LEU A 109 -0.62 -4.49 30.34
CA LEU A 109 -1.21 -4.16 29.04
C LEU A 109 -0.88 -5.24 27.99
N LEU A 110 0.39 -5.62 27.87
CA LEU A 110 0.83 -6.69 26.96
C LEU A 110 0.16 -8.03 27.29
N GLY A 111 0.01 -8.36 28.57
CA GLY A 111 -0.73 -9.55 29.01
C GLY A 111 -2.20 -9.52 28.59
N ARG A 112 -2.87 -8.36 28.68
CA ARG A 112 -4.26 -8.18 28.23
C ARG A 112 -4.38 -8.27 26.70
N ILE A 113 -3.46 -7.64 25.97
CA ILE A 113 -3.39 -7.75 24.50
C ILE A 113 -3.26 -9.22 24.09
N ASN A 114 -2.29 -9.94 24.68
CA ASN A 114 -2.07 -11.36 24.37
C ASN A 114 -3.33 -12.20 24.60
N ARG A 115 -3.98 -12.05 25.77
CA ARG A 115 -5.24 -12.74 26.06
C ARG A 115 -6.32 -12.44 25.04
N ARG A 116 -6.46 -11.19 24.60
CA ARG A 116 -7.44 -10.79 23.59
C ARG A 116 -7.14 -11.40 22.23
N LEU A 117 -5.86 -11.42 21.81
CA LEU A 117 -5.44 -12.07 20.56
C LEU A 117 -5.73 -13.58 20.56
N ILE A 118 -5.44 -14.27 21.68
CA ILE A 118 -5.76 -15.69 21.85
C ILE A 118 -7.27 -15.93 21.81
N GLN A 119 -8.06 -15.07 22.46
CA GLN A 119 -9.53 -15.18 22.44
C GLN A 119 -10.09 -15.03 21.02
N LEU A 120 -9.68 -13.99 20.29
CA LEU A 120 -10.09 -13.79 18.90
C LEU A 120 -9.73 -14.99 18.03
N ARG A 121 -8.56 -15.59 18.25
CA ARG A 121 -8.16 -16.81 17.53
C ARG A 121 -9.04 -18.00 17.88
N ALA A 122 -9.38 -18.19 19.15
CA ALA A 122 -10.30 -19.25 19.60
C ALA A 122 -11.72 -19.07 19.05
N GLU A 123 -12.14 -17.82 18.78
CA GLU A 123 -13.36 -17.48 18.05
C GLU A 123 -13.24 -17.73 16.53
N GLY A 124 -12.11 -18.27 16.07
CA GLY A 124 -11.84 -18.50 14.66
C GLY A 124 -11.51 -17.23 13.89
N ARG A 125 -11.10 -16.14 14.54
CA ARG A 125 -10.78 -14.87 13.88
C ARG A 125 -9.28 -14.68 13.72
N GLN A 126 -8.86 -14.21 12.54
CA GLN A 126 -7.47 -13.84 12.26
C GLN A 126 -7.27 -12.34 12.48
N VAL A 127 -6.30 -11.97 13.32
CA VAL A 127 -6.02 -10.56 13.62
C VAL A 127 -4.99 -10.00 12.66
N LEU A 128 -5.35 -8.93 11.96
CA LEU A 128 -4.53 -8.23 10.98
C LEU A 128 -4.26 -6.80 11.44
N LEU A 129 -3.00 -6.45 11.66
CA LEU A 129 -2.58 -5.08 11.97
C LEU A 129 -2.06 -4.38 10.72
N PHE A 130 -2.81 -3.40 10.24
CA PHE A 130 -2.46 -2.54 9.11
C PHE A 130 -1.76 -1.28 9.61
N MET A 131 -0.55 -1.02 9.12
CA MET A 131 0.21 0.18 9.46
C MET A 131 0.54 0.94 8.19
N ASP A 132 -0.05 2.12 8.01
CA ASP A 132 0.21 2.99 6.85
C ASP A 132 1.25 4.07 7.19
N GLU A 133 2.05 4.46 6.21
CA GLU A 133 3.25 5.31 6.39
C GLU A 133 4.24 4.73 7.42
N ALA A 134 4.39 3.41 7.49
CA ALA A 134 5.20 2.70 8.48
C ALA A 134 6.70 3.08 8.51
N GLN A 135 7.22 3.78 7.50
CA GLN A 135 8.57 4.37 7.57
C GLN A 135 8.71 5.42 8.69
N THR A 136 7.61 5.98 9.20
CA THR A 136 7.62 6.98 10.28
C THR A 136 7.79 6.37 11.67
N LEU A 137 7.62 5.05 11.83
CA LEU A 137 7.86 4.35 13.10
C LEU A 137 9.29 4.58 13.57
N PRO A 138 9.52 4.99 14.82
CA PRO A 138 10.85 4.92 15.44
C PRO A 138 11.42 3.50 15.41
N ASP A 139 12.74 3.42 15.51
CA ASP A 139 13.50 2.17 15.50
C ASP A 139 13.09 1.27 16.67
N GLU A 140 13.00 1.83 17.87
CA GLU A 140 12.57 1.16 19.09
C GLU A 140 11.13 0.63 18.96
N SER A 141 10.26 1.33 18.23
CA SER A 141 8.87 0.92 18.00
C SER A 141 8.76 -0.22 16.99
N LEU A 142 9.66 -0.33 16.02
CA LEU A 142 9.75 -1.50 15.15
C LEU A 142 10.19 -2.75 15.93
N GLU A 143 11.09 -2.60 16.90
CA GLU A 143 11.46 -3.71 17.80
C GLU A 143 10.29 -4.10 18.71
N ALA A 144 9.59 -3.12 19.29
CA ALA A 144 8.39 -3.35 20.06
C ALA A 144 7.32 -4.13 19.26
N LEU A 145 7.13 -3.76 17.99
CA LEU A 145 6.25 -4.47 17.07
C LEU A 145 6.72 -5.91 16.79
N ARG A 146 8.02 -6.12 16.59
CA ARG A 146 8.61 -7.46 16.46
C ARG A 146 8.33 -8.31 17.70
N LEU A 147 8.51 -7.76 18.89
CA LEU A 147 8.24 -8.43 20.16
C LEU A 147 6.75 -8.75 20.33
N LEU A 148 5.86 -7.85 19.92
CA LEU A 148 4.42 -8.07 19.97
C LEU A 148 3.99 -9.27 19.11
N THR A 149 4.60 -9.45 17.93
CA THR A 149 4.33 -10.62 17.08
C THR A 149 4.92 -11.94 17.60
N ASN A 150 5.81 -11.92 18.62
CA ASN A 150 6.28 -13.15 19.28
C ASN A 150 5.23 -13.78 20.18
N LEU A 151 4.12 -13.10 20.43
CA LEU A 151 2.98 -13.66 21.13
C LEU A 151 2.34 -14.70 20.20
N GLU A 152 2.98 -15.87 20.08
CA GLU A 152 2.49 -17.01 19.31
C GLU A 152 1.93 -18.05 20.28
N THR A 153 0.92 -18.79 19.86
CA THR A 153 0.58 -20.07 20.51
C THR A 153 1.54 -21.14 19.99
N GLU A 154 1.66 -22.30 20.64
CA GLU A 154 2.57 -23.37 20.21
C GLU A 154 2.35 -23.86 18.75
N LYS A 155 1.22 -23.48 18.12
CA LYS A 155 0.82 -23.97 16.79
C LYS A 155 0.65 -22.87 15.75
N GLU A 156 0.29 -21.65 16.13
CA GLU A 156 -0.14 -20.61 15.17
C GLU A 156 0.15 -19.18 15.66
N LYS A 157 0.41 -18.29 14.69
CA LYS A 157 0.59 -16.85 14.92
C LYS A 157 -0.75 -16.19 15.24
N THR A 158 -0.80 -15.39 16.30
CA THR A 158 -2.05 -14.72 16.71
C THR A 158 -2.21 -13.32 16.12
N LEU A 159 -1.15 -12.76 15.53
CA LEU A 159 -1.15 -11.42 14.94
C LEU A 159 -0.31 -11.41 13.66
N GLN A 160 -0.90 -10.95 12.56
CA GLN A 160 -0.21 -10.69 11.30
C GLN A 160 -0.12 -9.18 11.05
N VAL A 161 1.05 -8.71 10.64
CA VAL A 161 1.34 -7.28 10.46
C VAL A 161 1.54 -6.96 8.98
N LEU A 162 0.76 -6.02 8.46
CA LEU A 162 0.85 -5.48 7.11
C LEU A 162 1.41 -4.06 7.15
N LEU A 163 2.66 -3.91 6.71
CA LEU A 163 3.38 -2.64 6.68
C LEU A 163 3.28 -1.99 5.30
N PHE A 164 2.69 -0.79 5.24
CA PHE A 164 2.65 0.03 4.04
C PHE A 164 3.55 1.24 4.26
N GLY A 165 4.51 1.48 3.36
CA GLY A 165 5.44 2.57 3.54
C GLY A 165 6.19 3.00 2.30
N GLN A 166 7.05 4.00 2.44
CA GLN A 166 7.93 4.47 1.37
C GLN A 166 9.14 3.53 1.23
N PRO A 167 9.94 3.61 0.14
CA PRO A 167 11.11 2.74 -0.04
C PRO A 167 12.11 2.77 1.12
N GLU A 168 12.14 3.86 1.88
CA GLU A 168 12.91 4.04 3.11
C GLU A 168 12.56 2.99 4.16
N LEU A 169 11.31 2.51 4.23
CA LEU A 169 10.92 1.42 5.11
C LEU A 169 11.71 0.14 4.81
N ALA A 170 11.90 -0.21 3.54
CA ALA A 170 12.66 -1.39 3.17
C ALA A 170 14.14 -1.26 3.57
N GLN A 171 14.69 -0.06 3.47
CA GLN A 171 16.06 0.22 3.90
C GLN A 171 16.17 0.14 5.43
N LYS A 172 15.20 0.73 6.11
CA LYS A 172 15.08 0.73 7.57
C LYS A 172 15.03 -0.69 8.11
N VAL A 173 14.12 -1.52 7.64
CA VAL A 173 14.03 -2.93 8.07
C VAL A 173 15.30 -3.72 7.72
N ALA A 174 15.97 -3.42 6.60
CA ALA A 174 17.22 -4.07 6.24
C ALA A 174 18.43 -3.65 7.09
N GLN A 175 18.43 -2.42 7.62
CA GLN A 175 19.48 -1.88 8.49
C GLN A 175 19.23 -2.18 9.97
N PHE A 176 17.96 -2.32 10.36
CA PHE A 176 17.53 -2.55 11.72
C PHE A 176 18.24 -3.76 12.34
N ASP A 177 18.67 -3.57 13.59
CA ASP A 177 19.72 -4.30 14.29
C ASP A 177 19.75 -5.82 13.98
N LYS A 178 20.65 -6.18 13.06
CA LYS A 178 21.03 -7.55 12.67
C LYS A 178 19.86 -8.54 12.47
N ARG A 179 19.17 -8.39 11.35
CA ARG A 179 18.43 -9.44 10.60
C ARG A 179 17.12 -9.97 11.21
N GLN A 180 16.77 -9.70 12.46
CA GLN A 180 15.63 -10.41 13.10
C GLN A 180 14.26 -10.05 12.51
N LEU A 181 13.97 -8.77 12.26
CA LEU A 181 12.70 -8.37 11.63
C LEU A 181 12.72 -8.65 10.12
N ALA A 182 13.84 -8.37 9.44
CA ALA A 182 14.00 -8.66 8.01
C ALA A 182 13.81 -10.15 7.66
N GLN A 183 14.24 -11.06 8.55
CA GLN A 183 14.02 -12.51 8.41
C GLN A 183 12.55 -12.92 8.59
N ARG A 184 11.71 -12.05 9.15
CA ARG A 184 10.28 -12.30 9.38
C ARG A 184 9.38 -11.69 8.30
N ILE A 185 9.93 -10.82 7.45
CA ILE A 185 9.23 -10.35 6.25
C ILE A 185 9.29 -11.46 5.22
N MET A 186 8.23 -12.26 5.18
CA MET A 186 8.10 -13.38 4.24
C MET A 186 7.70 -12.89 2.85
N PHE A 187 6.93 -11.81 2.81
CA PHE A 187 6.44 -11.22 1.58
C PHE A 187 6.72 -9.72 1.54
N ALA A 188 7.39 -9.28 0.48
CA ALA A 188 7.66 -7.88 0.20
C ALA A 188 7.31 -7.55 -1.26
N HIS A 189 6.53 -6.50 -1.48
CA HIS A 189 6.22 -6.00 -2.83
C HIS A 189 6.52 -4.50 -2.93
N ALA A 190 7.05 -4.08 -4.07
CA ALA A 190 7.26 -2.69 -4.40
C ALA A 190 6.18 -2.26 -5.40
N LEU A 191 5.18 -1.53 -4.93
CA LEU A 191 4.10 -0.99 -5.74
C LEU A 191 4.68 -0.03 -6.77
N ARG A 192 4.49 -0.37 -8.04
CA ARG A 192 5.03 0.37 -9.17
C ARG A 192 4.08 1.50 -9.58
N PRO A 193 4.60 2.58 -10.18
CA PRO A 193 3.75 3.54 -10.89
C PRO A 193 2.97 2.85 -12.01
N ILE A 194 1.82 3.42 -12.38
CA ILE A 194 0.97 2.95 -13.48
C ILE A 194 1.80 2.94 -14.78
N ALA A 195 1.75 1.86 -15.55
CA ALA A 195 2.49 1.82 -16.80
C ALA A 195 2.04 2.95 -17.74
N ARG A 196 2.97 3.55 -18.50
CA ARG A 196 2.63 4.64 -19.43
C ARG A 196 1.47 4.30 -20.38
N ALA A 197 1.38 3.03 -20.79
CA ALA A 197 0.29 2.52 -21.63
C ALA A 197 -1.07 2.45 -20.90
N GLU A 198 -1.07 2.31 -19.58
CA GLU A 198 -2.27 2.19 -18.75
C GLU A 198 -2.79 3.56 -18.27
N VAL A 199 -2.01 4.65 -18.40
CA VAL A 199 -2.41 6.00 -17.96
C VAL A 199 -3.72 6.46 -18.62
N GLY A 200 -3.91 6.17 -19.91
CA GLY A 200 -5.16 6.49 -20.61
C GLY A 200 -6.36 5.78 -19.99
N ALA A 201 -6.21 4.48 -19.69
CA ALA A 201 -7.25 3.68 -19.05
C ALA A 201 -7.56 4.18 -17.64
N TYR A 202 -6.54 4.55 -16.86
CA TYR A 202 -6.70 5.17 -15.54
C TYR A 202 -7.52 6.47 -15.60
N VAL A 203 -7.16 7.39 -16.49
CA VAL A 203 -7.88 8.67 -16.66
C VAL A 203 -9.32 8.43 -17.09
N ALA A 204 -9.54 7.56 -18.08
CA ALA A 204 -10.88 7.20 -18.56
C ALA A 204 -11.72 6.56 -17.45
N HIS A 205 -11.13 5.64 -16.66
CA HIS A 205 -11.80 4.99 -15.54
C HIS A 205 -12.31 6.00 -14.50
N ARG A 206 -11.47 6.96 -14.09
CA ARG A 206 -11.89 7.98 -13.11
C ARG A 206 -12.97 8.92 -13.66
N VAL A 207 -12.88 9.31 -14.93
CA VAL A 207 -13.91 10.13 -15.60
C VAL A 207 -15.26 9.39 -15.68
N ARG A 208 -15.20 8.08 -15.97
CA ARG A 208 -16.38 7.21 -16.03
C ARG A 208 -17.10 7.13 -14.68
N ILE A 209 -16.36 6.93 -13.60
CA ILE A 209 -16.92 6.89 -12.23
C ILE A 209 -17.51 8.23 -11.82
N ALA A 210 -16.93 9.34 -12.27
CA ALA A 210 -17.48 10.67 -12.09
C ALA A 210 -18.74 10.98 -12.94
N GLY A 211 -19.36 9.96 -13.56
CA GLY A 211 -20.66 10.05 -14.20
C GLY A 211 -20.65 10.25 -15.72
N ARG A 212 -19.47 10.32 -16.35
CA ARG A 212 -19.37 10.54 -17.81
C ARG A 212 -19.08 9.23 -18.56
N ASN A 213 -20.11 8.72 -19.23
CA ASN A 213 -20.02 7.60 -20.16
C ASN A 213 -20.11 8.14 -21.60
N GLY A 214 -19.11 7.90 -22.45
CA GLY A 214 -19.12 8.36 -23.85
C GLY A 214 -17.75 8.85 -24.35
N ALA A 215 -17.77 9.86 -25.23
CA ALA A 215 -16.56 10.35 -25.90
C ALA A 215 -15.48 10.87 -24.92
N ASP A 216 -14.22 10.53 -25.24
CA ASP A 216 -13.06 10.83 -24.41
C ASP A 216 -12.91 12.32 -24.12
N LEU A 217 -12.97 12.66 -22.83
CA LEU A 217 -12.77 14.03 -22.33
C LEU A 217 -11.36 14.54 -22.64
N PHE A 218 -10.36 13.66 -22.63
CA PHE A 218 -8.97 13.99 -22.94
C PHE A 218 -8.63 13.58 -24.37
N THR A 219 -7.83 14.37 -25.07
CA THR A 219 -7.31 13.96 -26.39
C THR A 219 -6.15 12.97 -26.22
N PRO A 220 -5.86 12.12 -27.23
CA PRO A 220 -4.70 11.21 -27.17
C PRO A 220 -3.38 11.95 -26.90
N GLY A 221 -3.18 13.12 -27.51
CA GLY A 221 -2.00 13.96 -27.25
C GLY A 221 -1.92 14.49 -25.81
N ALA A 222 -3.06 14.78 -25.17
CA ALA A 222 -3.11 15.15 -23.76
C ALA A 222 -2.70 13.98 -22.86
N ILE A 223 -3.25 12.79 -23.10
CA ILE A 223 -2.92 11.55 -22.36
C ILE A 223 -1.43 11.22 -22.48
N SER A 224 -0.87 11.25 -23.70
CA SER A 224 0.56 10.99 -23.92
C SER A 224 1.44 11.97 -23.16
N ARG A 225 1.07 13.26 -23.12
CA ARG A 225 1.81 14.28 -22.35
C ARG A 225 1.69 14.05 -20.84
N ILE A 226 0.49 13.72 -20.34
CA ILE A 226 0.28 13.39 -18.93
C ILE A 226 1.11 12.17 -18.52
N ALA A 227 1.13 11.11 -19.33
CA ALA A 227 1.91 9.91 -19.08
C ALA A 227 3.43 10.18 -19.08
N ALA A 228 3.90 11.10 -19.93
CA ALA A 228 5.29 11.50 -19.97
C ALA A 228 5.71 12.27 -18.71
N ILE A 229 4.92 13.28 -18.30
CA ILE A 229 5.24 14.15 -17.14
C ILE A 229 5.07 13.40 -15.81
N SER A 230 4.00 12.62 -15.68
CA SER A 230 3.69 11.94 -14.41
C SER A 230 4.55 10.71 -14.15
N GLU A 231 5.19 10.16 -15.19
CA GLU A 231 5.85 8.86 -15.17
C GLU A 231 5.00 7.75 -14.56
N GLY A 232 3.66 7.86 -14.66
CA GLY A 232 2.73 6.89 -14.10
C GLY A 232 2.34 7.11 -12.65
N ASN A 233 2.84 8.14 -11.96
CA ASN A 233 2.46 8.41 -10.57
C ASN A 233 0.99 8.87 -10.47
N PRO A 234 0.08 8.11 -9.82
CA PRO A 234 -1.34 8.44 -9.75
C PRO A 234 -1.63 9.84 -9.20
N ARG A 235 -0.90 10.29 -8.18
CA ARG A 235 -1.06 11.63 -7.60
C ARG A 235 -0.71 12.72 -8.60
N VAL A 236 0.40 12.57 -9.33
CA VAL A 236 0.80 13.55 -10.35
C VAL A 236 -0.19 13.56 -11.52
N ILE A 237 -0.64 12.38 -11.97
CA ILE A 237 -1.70 12.26 -12.99
C ILE A 237 -2.94 13.05 -12.55
N ASN A 238 -3.41 12.85 -11.32
CA ASN A 238 -4.60 13.52 -10.80
C ASN A 238 -4.44 15.04 -10.77
N VAL A 239 -3.31 15.55 -10.27
CA VAL A 239 -3.05 17.00 -10.24
C VAL A 239 -3.04 17.59 -11.65
N LEU A 240 -2.34 16.94 -12.59
CA LEU A 240 -2.27 17.40 -13.99
C LEU A 240 -3.65 17.39 -14.64
N CYS A 241 -4.43 16.32 -14.46
CA CYS A 241 -5.77 16.21 -15.02
C CYS A 241 -6.72 17.27 -14.46
N HIS A 242 -6.73 17.44 -13.13
CA HIS A 242 -7.55 18.45 -12.46
C HIS A 242 -7.24 19.87 -12.97
N LYS A 243 -5.95 20.24 -13.03
CA LYS A 243 -5.54 21.55 -13.54
C LYS A 243 -5.81 21.72 -15.03
N ALA A 244 -5.57 20.70 -15.85
CA ALA A 244 -5.84 20.76 -17.27
C ALA A 244 -7.35 20.92 -17.56
N MET A 245 -8.21 20.30 -16.75
CA MET A 245 -9.66 20.51 -16.80
C MET A 245 -10.05 21.94 -16.43
N MET A 246 -9.42 22.56 -15.41
CA MET A 246 -9.64 23.97 -15.09
C MET A 246 -9.24 24.90 -16.24
N VAL A 247 -8.10 24.63 -16.89
CA VAL A 247 -7.64 25.40 -18.06
C VAL A 247 -8.60 25.27 -19.23
N ALA A 248 -9.08 24.05 -19.51
CA ALA A 248 -10.05 23.80 -20.57
C ALA A 248 -11.39 24.51 -20.28
N TYR A 249 -11.87 24.44 -19.04
CA TYR A 249 -13.05 25.17 -18.58
C TYR A 249 -12.91 26.69 -18.78
N GLY A 250 -11.80 27.29 -18.34
CA GLY A 250 -11.54 28.72 -18.50
C GLY A 250 -11.44 29.18 -19.97
N ARG A 251 -11.25 28.25 -20.92
CA ARG A 251 -11.25 28.51 -22.36
C ARG A 251 -12.58 28.17 -23.05
N GLY A 252 -13.56 27.65 -22.33
CA GLY A 252 -14.79 27.11 -22.92
C GLY A 252 -14.58 25.87 -23.80
N ALA A 253 -13.46 25.15 -23.64
CA ALA A 253 -13.14 24.00 -24.47
C ALA A 253 -13.93 22.76 -24.05
N ALA A 254 -14.53 22.05 -25.01
CA ALA A 254 -15.30 20.82 -24.76
C ALA A 254 -14.43 19.61 -24.37
N ARG A 255 -13.14 19.64 -24.72
CA ARG A 255 -12.16 18.57 -24.44
C ARG A 255 -10.86 19.14 -23.89
N VAL A 256 -10.16 18.34 -23.10
CA VAL A 256 -8.82 18.65 -22.59
C VAL A 256 -7.78 18.23 -23.62
N ASP A 257 -7.11 19.22 -24.21
CA ASP A 257 -6.07 19.01 -25.20
C ASP A 257 -4.64 19.16 -24.63
N VAL A 258 -3.64 18.95 -25.48
CA VAL A 258 -2.22 19.05 -25.10
C VAL A 258 -1.85 20.47 -24.59
N ARG A 259 -2.53 21.51 -25.09
CA ARG A 259 -2.28 22.91 -24.68
C ARG A 259 -2.82 23.18 -23.27
N CYS A 260 -3.88 22.49 -22.87
CA CYS A 260 -4.40 22.54 -21.51
C CYS A 260 -3.41 21.88 -20.53
N VAL A 261 -2.87 20.72 -20.90
CA VAL A 261 -1.85 20.01 -20.09
C VAL A 261 -0.56 20.81 -19.97
N ALA A 262 -0.06 21.41 -21.06
CA ALA A 262 1.15 22.23 -21.03
C ALA A 262 1.03 23.44 -20.09
N ARG A 263 -0.16 24.06 -20.02
CA ARG A 263 -0.42 25.17 -19.11
C ARG A 263 -0.57 24.70 -17.66
N ALA A 264 -1.25 23.57 -17.45
CA ALA A 264 -1.34 22.93 -16.15
C ALA A 264 0.04 22.56 -15.58
N GLU A 265 0.95 22.07 -16.42
CA GLU A 265 2.34 21.77 -16.07
C GLU A 265 3.10 23.05 -15.65
N ALA A 266 2.99 24.13 -16.42
CA ALA A 266 3.65 25.40 -16.12
C ALA A 266 3.21 25.98 -14.75
N ASP A 267 1.93 25.81 -14.40
CA ASP A 267 1.33 26.22 -13.12
C ASP A 267 1.63 25.22 -11.98
N SER A 268 2.43 24.18 -12.24
CA SER A 268 2.67 23.05 -11.34
C SER A 268 4.12 22.92 -10.88
N ARG A 269 4.82 24.06 -10.72
CA ARG A 269 6.23 24.14 -10.28
C ARG A 269 6.56 23.41 -8.96
N HIS A 270 5.55 22.97 -8.19
CA HIS A 270 5.69 22.23 -6.92
C HIS A 270 5.21 20.78 -6.97
N LEU A 271 5.00 20.19 -8.16
CA LEU A 271 4.70 18.75 -8.23
C LEU A 271 5.82 17.95 -7.56
N PRO A 272 5.49 16.92 -6.76
CA PRO A 272 6.50 16.05 -6.20
C PRO A 272 7.36 15.52 -7.35
N GLN A 273 8.67 15.80 -7.30
CA GLN A 273 9.60 15.30 -8.30
C GLN A 273 9.52 13.78 -8.27
N VAL A 274 9.21 13.17 -9.41
CA VAL A 274 9.26 11.72 -9.53
C VAL A 274 10.74 11.34 -9.42
N ARG A 275 11.16 10.87 -8.24
CA ARG A 275 12.54 10.40 -8.04
C ARG A 275 12.74 9.14 -8.86
N HIS A 276 13.82 9.08 -9.63
CA HIS A 276 14.11 7.96 -10.52
C HIS A 276 14.31 6.65 -9.75
N TRP A 277 13.29 5.79 -9.78
CA TRP A 277 13.23 4.45 -9.17
C TRP A 277 14.23 3.42 -9.75
N ARG A 278 14.84 3.69 -10.91
CA ARG A 278 15.46 2.64 -11.75
C ARG A 278 16.76 1.99 -11.25
N SER A 279 17.47 2.50 -10.24
CA SER A 279 18.86 2.05 -9.99
C SER A 279 19.13 1.20 -8.74
N GLN A 280 18.25 1.12 -7.73
CA GLN A 280 18.65 0.52 -6.42
C GLN A 280 17.96 -0.78 -5.98
N GLN A 281 16.73 -1.10 -6.41
CA GLN A 281 16.03 -2.30 -5.89
C GLN A 281 16.33 -3.61 -6.64
N ARG A 282 16.78 -3.56 -7.91
CA ARG A 282 17.04 -4.78 -8.71
C ARG A 282 18.18 -5.66 -8.19
N LYS A 283 19.12 -5.12 -7.39
CA LYS A 283 20.34 -5.84 -7.00
C LYS A 283 20.27 -6.63 -5.68
N ARG A 284 19.20 -6.50 -4.87
CA ARG A 284 19.20 -7.12 -3.52
C ARG A 284 18.09 -8.13 -3.23
N TRP A 285 16.91 -8.02 -3.84
CA TRP A 285 15.79 -8.92 -3.50
C TRP A 285 15.63 -10.14 -4.44
N PHE A 286 16.12 -10.05 -5.68
CA PHE A 286 16.17 -11.20 -6.59
C PHE A 286 17.19 -12.27 -6.15
N ALA A 287 18.18 -11.90 -5.33
CA ALA A 287 19.18 -12.84 -4.82
C ALA A 287 18.62 -13.78 -3.73
N THR A 288 17.52 -13.42 -3.06
CA THR A 288 16.97 -14.20 -1.93
C THR A 288 15.88 -15.18 -2.34
N LEU A 289 15.25 -14.99 -3.51
CA LEU A 289 14.21 -15.90 -4.03
C LEU A 289 14.79 -17.08 -4.82
N LEU A 290 15.98 -16.92 -5.42
CA LEU A 290 16.65 -17.99 -6.17
C LEU A 290 17.41 -19.00 -5.29
N THR A 291 17.74 -18.65 -4.05
CA THR A 291 18.41 -19.57 -3.11
C THR A 291 17.43 -20.53 -2.42
N LEU A 292 16.14 -20.19 -2.30
CA LEU A 292 15.14 -21.10 -1.70
C LEU A 292 14.62 -22.17 -2.67
N MET A 293 14.63 -21.93 -3.99
CA MET A 293 14.33 -22.99 -4.97
C MET A 293 15.50 -23.95 -5.22
N GLY A 294 16.74 -23.56 -4.91
CA GLY A 294 17.94 -24.39 -5.11
C GLY A 294 18.20 -25.43 -4.01
N CYS A 295 17.79 -25.16 -2.76
CA CYS A 295 18.04 -26.09 -1.65
C CYS A 295 16.97 -27.18 -1.53
N GLY A 296 15.73 -26.94 -2.00
CA GLY A 296 14.66 -27.95 -1.97
C GLY A 296 14.90 -29.15 -2.89
N SER A 297 15.55 -28.93 -4.04
CA SER A 297 15.87 -30.00 -4.99
C SER A 297 17.05 -30.86 -4.54
N ALA A 298 18.05 -30.28 -3.87
CA ALA A 298 19.20 -31.04 -3.35
C ALA A 298 18.84 -31.92 -2.15
N ALA A 299 17.97 -31.45 -1.24
CA ALA A 299 17.50 -32.23 -0.09
C ALA A 299 16.58 -33.39 -0.51
N ALA A 300 15.70 -33.20 -1.49
CA ALA A 300 14.84 -34.25 -2.03
C ALA A 300 15.62 -35.36 -2.74
N LEU A 301 16.70 -35.00 -3.46
CA LEU A 301 17.58 -35.96 -4.13
C LEU A 301 18.46 -36.77 -3.16
N TRP A 302 18.82 -36.19 -2.01
CA TRP A 302 19.58 -36.91 -0.98
C TRP A 302 18.68 -37.89 -0.20
N TYR A 303 17.45 -37.49 0.12
CA TYR A 303 16.49 -38.34 0.83
C TYR A 303 16.05 -39.57 0.02
N LEU A 304 15.87 -39.42 -1.30
CA LEU A 304 15.53 -40.55 -2.18
C LEU A 304 16.68 -41.55 -2.39
N LYS A 305 17.94 -41.15 -2.17
CA LYS A 305 19.10 -42.06 -2.26
C LYS A 305 19.40 -42.81 -0.96
N GLY A 306 18.89 -42.35 0.19
CA GLY A 306 19.13 -42.98 1.49
C GLY A 306 18.16 -44.10 1.87
N VAL A 307 17.07 -44.30 1.13
CA VAL A 307 16.01 -45.30 1.42
C VAL A 307 16.15 -46.56 0.54
N ALA A 308 17.11 -46.60 -0.39
CA ALA A 308 17.34 -47.72 -1.31
C ALA A 308 18.69 -48.44 -1.10
N GLY A 309 19.30 -48.32 0.09
CA GLY A 309 20.55 -49.00 0.46
C GLY A 309 20.42 -49.75 1.77
#